data_AF-A0A2Z4G925-F1
#
_entry.id   AF-A0A2Z4G925-F1
#
_cell.length_a   1.000
_cell.length_b   1.000
_cell.length_c   1.000
_cell.angle_alpha   90.00
_cell.angle_beta   90.00
_cell.angle_gamma   90.00
#
_symmetry.space_group_name_H-M   'P 1'
#
loop_
_entity.id
_entity.type
_entity.pdbx_description
1 polymer ?
#
loop_
_entity_poly.entity_id
_entity_poly.type
_entity_poly.pdbx_seq_one_letter_code
_entity_poly.pdbx_strand_id
1 'polypeptide(L)'
;MKKYFDTFLLFGSLGLLVIWIDQFIYKGVDMKDCYFFLMFAIAGFMTYLFRRGQKKIEADKKEEETPKKSMEARLKANYGKKKKKN
;
A
#
# COMPACT_ATOMS: atom_id res chain seq x y z
N MET A 1 -10.49 11.33 0.28
CA MET A 1 -9.64 11.47 -0.93
C MET A 1 -8.58 10.38 -1.11
N LYS A 2 -7.80 9.98 -0.09
CA LYS A 2 -6.72 8.96 -0.25
C LYS A 2 -7.17 7.57 -0.77
N LYS A 3 -8.44 7.18 -0.58
CA LYS A 3 -8.95 5.84 -0.94
C LYS A 3 -9.06 5.64 -2.46
N TYR A 4 -9.41 6.68 -3.21
CA TYR A 4 -9.52 6.62 -4.68
C TYR A 4 -8.20 6.90 -5.37
N PHE A 5 -7.26 7.57 -4.70
CA PHE A 5 -5.97 7.92 -5.29
C PHE A 5 -5.20 6.68 -5.76
N ASP A 6 -5.16 5.61 -4.95
CA ASP A 6 -4.46 4.37 -5.34
C ASP A 6 -5.12 3.70 -6.55
N THR A 7 -6.45 3.80 -6.65
CA THR A 7 -7.22 3.31 -7.79
C THR A 7 -6.92 4.13 -9.04
N PHE A 8 -6.97 5.45 -8.95
CA PHE A 8 -6.59 6.35 -10.06
C PHE A 8 -5.14 6.14 -10.50
N LEU A 9 -4.23 5.95 -9.55
CA LEU A 9 -2.81 5.67 -9.84
C LEU A 9 -2.66 4.34 -10.58
N LEU A 10 -3.34 3.29 -10.14
CA LEU A 10 -3.31 1.98 -10.79
C LEU A 10 -3.89 2.04 -12.20
N PHE A 11 -5.12 2.54 -12.35
CA PHE A 11 -5.79 2.61 -13.66
C PHE A 11 -5.10 3.60 -14.60
N GLY A 12 -4.57 4.71 -14.10
CA GLY A 12 -3.78 5.65 -14.88
C GLY A 12 -2.48 5.01 -15.39
N SER A 13 -1.77 4.28 -14.53
CA SER A 13 -0.56 3.54 -14.93
C SER A 13 -0.86 2.45 -15.97
N LEU A 14 -1.99 1.77 -15.83
CA LEU A 14 -2.44 0.75 -16.78
C LEU A 14 -2.83 1.37 -18.14
N GLY A 15 -3.50 2.52 -18.12
CA GLY A 15 -3.86 3.27 -19.33
C GLY A 15 -2.62 3.71 -20.11
N LEU A 16 -1.60 4.21 -19.42
CA LEU A 16 -0.32 4.58 -20.04
C LEU A 16 0.39 3.36 -20.65
N LEU A 17 0.31 2.19 -20.00
CA LEU A 17 0.86 0.96 -20.55
C LEU A 17 0.14 0.54 -21.84
N VAL A 18 -1.19 0.64 -21.87
CA VAL A 18 -1.99 0.32 -23.06
C VAL A 18 -1.66 1.28 -24.21
N ILE A 19 -1.50 2.58 -23.92
CA ILE A 19 -1.09 3.56 -24.94
C ILE A 19 0.32 3.26 -25.47
N TRP A 20 1.24 2.87 -24.59
CA TRP A 20 2.57 2.46 -25.00
C TRP A 20 2.51 1.23 -25.92
N ILE A 21 1.73 0.21 -25.56
CA ILE A 21 1.51 -0.99 -26.38
C ILE A 21 0.94 -0.61 -27.75
N ASP A 22 -0.10 0.22 -27.79
CA ASP A 22 -0.71 0.71 -29.03
C ASP A 22 0.32 1.42 -29.94
N GLN A 23 1.10 2.34 -29.37
CA GLN A 23 2.07 3.11 -30.15
C GLN A 23 3.27 2.28 -30.61
N PHE A 24 3.86 1.50 -29.71
CA PHE A 24 5.08 0.75 -29.98
C PHE A 24 4.81 -0.50 -30.82
N ILE A 25 3.78 -1.27 -30.48
CA ILE A 25 3.51 -2.56 -31.13
C ILE A 25 2.66 -2.40 -32.39
N TYR A 26 1.56 -1.63 -32.31
CA TYR A 26 0.60 -1.56 -33.42
C TYR A 26 0.91 -0.46 -34.43
N LYS A 27 1.38 0.70 -33.95
CA LYS A 27 1.68 1.85 -34.82
C LYS A 27 3.15 1.95 -35.22
N GLY A 28 4.02 1.12 -34.64
CA GLY A 28 5.45 1.09 -34.96
C GLY A 28 6.17 2.41 -34.68
N VAL A 29 5.67 3.19 -33.71
CA VAL A 29 6.30 4.45 -33.30
C VAL A 29 7.64 4.14 -32.64
N ASP A 30 8.67 4.93 -32.97
CA ASP A 30 10.00 4.76 -32.42
C ASP A 30 9.98 4.80 -30.88
N MET A 31 10.76 3.90 -30.27
CA MET A 31 10.78 3.72 -28.81
C MET A 31 11.04 5.06 -28.09
N LYS A 32 11.88 5.93 -28.65
CA LYS A 32 12.25 7.22 -28.05
C LYS A 32 11.04 8.14 -27.84
N ASP A 33 10.05 8.06 -28.72
CA ASP A 33 8.89 8.94 -28.70
C ASP A 33 7.78 8.43 -27.78
N CYS A 34 7.70 7.11 -27.58
CA CYS A 34 6.71 6.49 -26.71
C CYS A 34 7.28 6.01 -25.35
N TYR A 35 8.59 6.07 -25.13
CA TYR A 35 9.28 5.59 -23.92
C TYR A 35 8.70 6.17 -22.62
N PHE A 36 8.27 7.43 -22.66
CA PHE A 36 7.71 8.08 -21.48
C PHE A 36 6.44 7.38 -20.98
N PHE A 37 5.58 6.89 -21.87
CA PHE A 37 4.37 6.15 -21.49
C PHE A 37 4.72 4.90 -20.70
N LEU A 38 5.75 4.16 -21.14
CA LEU A 38 6.25 2.98 -20.45
C LEU A 38 6.83 3.33 -19.08
N MET A 39 7.67 4.37 -19.00
CA MET A 39 8.29 4.79 -17.73
C MET A 39 7.24 5.21 -16.70
N PHE A 40 6.25 6.01 -17.10
CA PHE A 40 5.18 6.42 -16.19
C PHE A 40 4.25 5.27 -15.80
N ALA A 41 4.00 4.31 -16.70
CA ALA A 41 3.26 3.10 -16.37
C ALA A 41 3.99 2.28 -15.28
N ILE A 42 5.29 2.04 -15.45
CA ILE A 42 6.10 1.29 -14.49
C ILE A 42 6.18 2.03 -13.15
N ALA A 43 6.48 3.33 -13.17
CA ALA A 43 6.58 4.16 -11.96
C ALA A 43 5.25 4.20 -11.19
N GLY A 44 4.12 4.32 -11.89
CA GLY A 44 2.79 4.28 -11.29
C GLY A 44 2.49 2.92 -10.65
N PHE A 45 2.85 1.83 -11.32
CA PHE A 45 2.65 0.48 -10.80
C PHE A 45 3.52 0.18 -9.57
N MET A 46 4.81 0.55 -9.61
CA MET A 46 5.71 0.43 -8.46
C MET A 46 5.21 1.25 -7.26
N THR A 47 4.77 2.48 -7.50
CA THR A 47 4.25 3.36 -6.43
C THR A 47 2.99 2.77 -5.80
N TYR A 48 2.10 2.19 -6.62
CA TYR A 48 0.92 1.47 -6.12
C TYR A 48 1.31 0.26 -5.26
N LEU A 49 2.23 -0.58 -5.74
CA LEU A 49 2.71 -1.76 -5.01
C LEU A 49 3.37 -1.38 -3.69
N PHE A 50 4.25 -0.37 -3.71
CA PHE A 50 4.95 0.12 -2.53
C PHE A 50 3.96 0.59 -1.45
N ARG A 51 2.98 1.42 -1.82
CA ARG A 51 1.94 1.91 -0.90
C ARG A 51 1.07 0.78 -0.36
N ARG A 52 0.74 -0.21 -1.20
CA ARG A 52 -0.01 -1.40 -0.77
C ARG A 52 0.79 -2.25 0.22
N GLY A 53 2.09 -2.41 -0.03
CA GLY A 53 3.03 -3.08 0.87
C GLY A 53 3.14 -2.39 2.23
N GLN A 54 3.29 -1.06 2.25
CA GLN A 54 3.33 -0.29 3.50
C GLN A 54 2.05 -0.44 4.32
N LYS A 55 0.87 -0.41 3.69
CA LYS A 55 -0.40 -0.63 4.39
C LYS A 55 -0.50 -2.01 5.05
N LYS A 56 0.04 -3.05 4.42
CA LYS A 56 0.12 -4.39 5.03
C LYS A 56 1.03 -4.38 6.26
N ILE A 57 2.22 -3.80 6.13
CA ILE A 57 3.19 -3.73 7.23
C ILE A 57 2.64 -2.90 8.41
N GLU A 58 1.94 -1.79 8.15
CA GLU A 58 1.29 -0.99 9.19
C GLU A 58 0.10 -1.71 9.85
N ALA A 59 -0.64 -2.54 9.09
CA ALA A 59 -1.71 -3.35 9.66
C ALA A 59 -1.15 -4.43 10.60
N ASP A 60 -0.10 -5.14 10.17
CA ASP A 60 0.56 -6.17 10.98
C ASP A 60 1.18 -5.58 12.26
N LYS A 61 1.78 -4.38 12.18
CA LYS A 61 2.31 -3.68 13.37
C LYS A 61 1.24 -3.22 14.35
N LYS A 62 0.06 -2.81 13.86
CA LYS A 62 -1.05 -2.42 14.73
C LYS A 62 -1.65 -3.62 15.45
N GLU A 63 -1.70 -4.78 14.79
CA GLU A 63 -2.17 -6.02 15.40
C GLU A 63 -1.23 -6.53 16.50
N GLU A 64 0.07 -6.22 16.48
CA GLU A 64 1.00 -6.55 17.59
C GLU A 64 0.90 -5.59 18.81
N GLU A 65 0.46 -4.34 18.64
CA GLU A 65 0.31 -3.38 19.76
C GLU A 65 -0.97 -3.59 20.58
N THR A 66 -2.08 -3.97 19.94
CA THR A 66 -3.36 -4.29 20.60
C THR A 66 -3.29 -5.41 21.66
N PRO A 67 -2.62 -6.55 21.45
CA PRO A 67 -2.53 -7.62 22.45
C PRO A 67 -1.67 -7.21 23.65
N LYS A 68 -0.62 -6.40 23.47
CA LYS A 68 0.23 -5.92 24.59
C LYS A 68 -0.54 -4.98 25.54
N LYS A 69 -1.32 -4.04 25.01
CA LYS A 69 -2.17 -3.15 25.84
C LYS A 69 -3.28 -3.92 26.59
N SER A 70 -3.87 -4.95 25.96
CA SER A 70 -4.87 -5.82 26.60
C SER A 70 -4.27 -6.66 27.74
N MET A 71 -3.04 -7.16 27.56
CA MET A 71 -2.35 -7.96 28.57
C MET A 71 -1.91 -7.11 29.77
N GLU A 72 -1.35 -5.92 29.54
CA GLU A 72 -0.97 -4.99 30.62
C GLU A 72 -2.18 -4.50 31.43
N ALA A 73 -3.31 -4.22 30.76
CA ALA A 73 -4.55 -3.85 31.43
C ALA A 73 -5.09 -4.99 32.32
N ARG A 74 -5.02 -6.23 31.85
CA ARG A 74 -5.39 -7.44 32.63
C ARG A 74 -4.44 -7.71 33.79
N LEU A 75 -3.13 -7.50 33.60
CA LEU A 75 -2.11 -7.64 34.65
C LEU A 75 -2.31 -6.60 35.77
N LYS A 76 -2.51 -5.32 35.44
CA LYS A 76 -2.79 -4.26 36.43
C LYS A 76 -4.08 -4.51 37.21
N ALA A 77 -5.14 -4.99 36.53
CA ALA A 77 -6.41 -5.33 37.19
C ALA A 77 -6.27 -6.50 38.17
N ASN A 78 -5.45 -7.50 37.87
CA ASN A 78 -5.20 -8.64 38.76
C ASN A 78 -4.29 -8.29 39.95
N TYR A 79 -3.28 -7.44 39.75
CA TYR A 79 -2.42 -6.96 40.85
C TYR A 79 -3.20 -6.09 41.84
N GLY A 80 -4.13 -5.24 41.38
CA GLY A 80 -5.00 -4.44 42.26
C GLY A 80 -5.96 -5.28 43.11
N LYS A 81 -6.42 -6.43 42.60
CA LYS A 81 -7.29 -7.35 43.36
C LYS A 81 -6.56 -8.12 44.47
N LYS A 82 -5.28 -8.47 44.28
CA LYS A 82 -4.48 -9.17 45.30
C LYS A 82 -4.16 -8.30 46.52
N LYS A 83 -4.00 -6.98 46.35
CA LYS A 83 -3.72 -6.05 47.46
C LYS A 83 -4.92 -5.75 48.37
N LYS A 84 -6.14 -6.06 47.95
CA LYS A 84 -7.39 -5.75 48.70
C LYS A 84 -7.89 -6.90 49.57
N LYS A 85 -7.16 -8.02 49.62
CA LYS A 85 -7.59 -9.27 50.26
C LYS A 85 -6.68 -9.72 51.42
N ASN A 86 -5.71 -8.89 51.81
CA ASN A 86 -4.93 -9.04 53.05
C ASN A 86 -5.34 -7.94 54.02
#